data_AF-A0A1F6ERA8-F1
#
_entry.id   AF-A0A1F6ERA8-F1
#
_cell.length_a   1.000
_cell.length_b   1.000
_cell.length_c   1.000
_cell.angle_alpha   90.00
_cell.angle_beta   90.00
_cell.angle_gamma   90.00
#
_symmetry.space_group_name_H-M   'P 1'
#
loop_
_entity.id
_entity.type
_entity.pdbx_description
1 polymer ?
#
loop_
_entity_poly.entity_id
_entity_poly.type
_entity_poly.pdbx_seq_one_letter_code
_entity_poly.pdbx_strand_id
1 'polypeptide(L)' 'MSTVTIAKSKIRKEAGVVVLPIKEYQRLLHAAVPTFYLTGKAATGLDKLVEEGLREHMEGKTRTIRSLADLD' A
#
# COMPACT_ATOMS: atom_id res chain seq x y z
N MET A 1 40.15 2.53 -5.41
CA MET A 1 39.09 3.26 -4.69
C MET A 1 38.28 4.00 -5.74
N SER A 2 37.01 3.66 -5.92
CA SER A 2 36.16 4.30 -6.94
C SER A 2 35.39 5.44 -6.28
N THR A 3 35.64 6.67 -6.71
CA THR A 3 34.99 7.86 -6.19
C THR A 3 33.72 8.15 -6.99
N VAL A 4 32.59 8.26 -6.30
CA VAL A 4 31.33 8.74 -6.88
C VAL A 4 31.09 10.15 -6.37
N THR A 5 31.11 11.12 -7.29
CA THR A 5 30.92 12.54 -6.95
C THR A 5 29.48 12.94 -7.15
N ILE A 6 28.81 13.36 -6.08
CA ILE A 6 27.42 13.85 -6.10
C ILE A 6 27.43 15.35 -5.78
N ALA A 7 26.78 16.15 -6.63
CA ALA A 7 26.69 17.58 -6.42
C ALA A 7 25.90 17.92 -5.14
N LYS A 8 26.48 18.74 -4.26
CA LYS A 8 25.87 19.15 -2.98
C LYS A 8 24.50 19.84 -3.15
N SER A 9 24.29 20.51 -4.28
CA SER A 9 23.02 21.15 -4.63
C SER A 9 21.87 20.16 -4.80
N LYS A 10 22.15 18.92 -5.21
CA LYS A 10 21.13 17.86 -5.33
C LYS A 10 20.74 17.26 -3.98
N ILE A 11 21.69 17.14 -3.05
CA ILE A 11 21.45 16.56 -1.71
C ILE A 11 20.49 17.43 -0.87
N ARG A 12 20.62 18.76 -0.95
CA ARG A 12 19.82 19.69 -0.11
C ARG A 12 18.39 19.91 -0.59
N LYS A 13 18.08 19.59 -1.86
CA LYS A 13 16.74 19.82 -2.44
C LYS A 13 15.78 18.65 -2.25
N GLU A 14 16.28 17.44 -1.98
CA GLU A 14 15.49 16.19 -2.06
C GLU A 14 15.45 15.40 -0.73
N ALA A 15 15.62 16.05 0.42
CA ALA A 15 15.55 15.44 1.76
C ALA A 15 16.59 14.32 2.06
N GLY A 16 17.60 14.13 1.20
CA GLY A 16 18.68 13.15 1.37
C GLY A 16 18.96 12.38 0.08
N VAL A 17 20.06 11.62 0.03
CA VAL A 17 20.39 10.75 -1.12
C VAL A 17 20.84 9.40 -0.60
N VAL A 18 20.31 8.32 -1.20
CA VAL A 18 20.70 6.94 -0.90
C VAL A 18 21.45 6.37 -2.11
N VAL A 19 22.59 5.73 -1.85
CA VAL A 19 23.38 5.03 -2.88
C VAL A 19 23.21 3.54 -2.67
N LEU A 20 22.67 2.86 -3.68
CA LEU A 20 22.40 1.44 -3.63
C LEU A 20 22.66 0.75 -4.98
N PRO A 21 23.00 -0.55 -4.99
CA PRO A 21 23.09 -1.32 -6.23
C PRO A 21 21.74 -1.35 -6.96
N ILE A 22 21.76 -1.28 -8.30
CA ILE A 22 20.55 -1.26 -9.14
C ILE A 22 19.63 -2.45 -8.85
N LYS A 23 20.20 -3.65 -8.65
CA LYS A 23 19.43 -4.86 -8.32
C LYS A 23 18.64 -4.70 -7.03
N GLU A 24 19.22 -4.10 -6.00
CA GLU A 24 18.56 -3.91 -4.71
C GLU A 24 17.47 -2.83 -4.80
N TYR A 25 17.71 -1.78 -5.57
CA TYR A 25 16.71 -0.75 -5.86
C TYR A 25 15.47 -1.35 -6.52
N GLN A 26 15.68 -2.20 -7.53
CA GLN A 26 14.58 -2.89 -8.21
C GLN A 26 13.79 -3.80 -7.26
N ARG A 27 14.46 -4.54 -6.36
CA ARG A 27 13.78 -5.36 -5.34
C ARG A 27 12.89 -4.53 -4.43
N LEU A 28 13.36 -3.37 -3.97
CA LEU A 28 12.56 -2.46 -3.15
C LEU A 28 11.33 -1.94 -3.90
N LEU A 29 11.45 -1.62 -5.19
CA LEU A 29 10.31 -1.23 -6.03
C LEU A 29 9.29 -2.36 -6.18
N HIS A 30 9.73 -3.61 -6.32
CA HIS A 30 8.82 -4.76 -6.43
C HIS A 30 8.17 -5.14 -5.09
N ALA A 31 8.84 -4.91 -3.96
CA ALA A 31 8.31 -5.15 -2.62
C ALA A 31 7.38 -4.02 -2.14
N ALA A 32 7.45 -2.84 -2.75
CA ALA A 32 6.53 -1.75 -2.47
C ALA A 32 5.13 -2.14 -2.95
N VAL A 33 4.26 -2.55 -2.02
CA VAL A 33 2.84 -2.69 -2.30
C VAL A 33 2.33 -1.29 -2.68
N PRO A 34 1.81 -1.08 -3.90
CA PRO A 34 1.27 0.21 -4.28
C PRO A 34 0.11 0.56 -3.35
N THR A 35 0.26 1.63 -2.60
CA THR A 35 -0.81 2.18 -1.78
C THR A 35 -1.80 2.88 -2.71
N PHE A 36 -2.91 2.22 -3.01
CA PHE A 36 -3.99 2.82 -3.77
C PHE A 36 -4.94 3.54 -2.81
N TYR A 37 -5.06 4.86 -2.98
CA TYR A 37 -6.07 5.65 -2.29
C TYR A 37 -7.30 5.75 -3.19
N LEU A 38 -8.42 5.21 -2.72
CA LEU A 38 -9.70 5.46 -3.36
C LEU A 38 -10.12 6.91 -3.09
N THR A 39 -10.73 7.55 -4.07
CA THR A 39 -11.25 8.92 -3.94
C THR A 39 -12.65 9.03 -4.53
N GLY A 40 -13.37 10.09 -4.14
CA GLY A 40 -14.72 10.38 -4.63
C GLY A 40 -15.69 9.22 -4.40
N LYS A 41 -16.46 8.88 -5.44
CA LYS A 41 -17.52 7.86 -5.34
C LYS A 41 -17.00 6.48 -4.93
N ALA A 42 -15.78 6.12 -5.34
CA ALA A 42 -15.20 4.83 -5.00
C ALA A 42 -14.87 4.75 -3.50
N ALA A 43 -14.33 5.83 -2.91
CA ALA A 43 -14.11 5.92 -1.48
C ALA A 43 -15.43 5.83 -0.71
N THR A 44 -16.42 6.64 -1.08
CA THR A 44 -17.73 6.63 -0.41
C THR A 44 -18.45 5.29 -0.53
N GLY A 45 -18.32 4.60 -1.67
CA GLY A 45 -18.88 3.27 -1.85
C GLY A 45 -18.25 2.24 -0.92
N LEU A 46 -16.93 2.29 -0.75
CA LEU A 46 -16.23 1.44 0.20
C LEU A 46 -16.64 1.75 1.65
N ASP A 47 -16.72 3.02 2.02
CA ASP A 47 -17.12 3.43 3.37
C ASP A 47 -18.51 2.87 3.73
N LYS A 48 -19.47 2.99 2.79
CA LYS A 48 -20.81 2.42 2.95
C LYS A 48 -20.81 0.91 3.09
N LEU A 49 -20.05 0.21 2.25
CA LEU A 49 -19.94 -1.25 2.30
C LEU A 49 -19.41 -1.71 3.66
N VAL A 50 -18.42 -1.01 4.21
CA VAL A 50 -17.86 -1.31 5.54
C VAL A 50 -18.89 -1.01 6.64
N GLU A 51 -19.56 0.14 6.58
CA GLU A 51 -20.61 0.50 7.54
C GLU A 51 -21.73 -0.54 7.59
N GLU A 52 -22.25 -0.94 6.42
CA GLU A 52 -23.30 -1.94 6.30
C GLU A 52 -22.83 -3.31 6.81
N GLY A 53 -21.63 -3.75 6.42
CA GLY A 53 -21.07 -5.02 6.88
C GLY A 53 -20.85 -5.09 8.39
N LEU A 54 -20.40 -4.00 9.01
CA LEU A 54 -20.26 -3.91 10.46
C LEU A 54 -21.62 -3.98 11.16
N ARG A 55 -22.62 -3.28 10.62
CA ARG A 55 -24.00 -3.34 11.13
C ARG A 55 -24.56 -4.76 11.05
N GLU A 56 -24.42 -5.42 9.90
CA GLU A 56 -24.87 -6.80 9.71
C GLU A 56 -24.16 -7.78 10.65
N HIS A 57 -22.86 -7.58 10.91
CA HIS A 57 -22.13 -8.36 11.89
C HIS A 57 -22.71 -8.21 13.30
N MET A 58 -22.96 -6.96 13.74
CA MET A 58 -23.56 -6.68 15.05
C MET A 58 -25.00 -7.24 15.16
N GLU A 59 -25.75 -7.25 14.06
CA GLU A 59 -27.09 -7.83 13.98
C GLU A 59 -27.08 -9.37 13.89
N GLY A 60 -25.89 -10.02 13.88
CA GLY A 60 -25.77 -11.47 13.83
C GLY A 60 -26.08 -12.07 12.45
N LYS A 61 -26.05 -11.27 11.39
CA LYS A 61 -26.35 -11.68 10.00
C LYS A 61 -25.13 -12.25 9.26
N THR A 62 -24.02 -12.43 9.96
CA THR A 62 -22.78 -12.96 9.39
C THR A 62 -22.65 -14.46 9.67
N ARG A 63 -21.96 -15.18 8.78
CA ARG A 63 -21.59 -16.59 8.96
C ARG A 63 -20.08 -16.72 9.14
N THR A 64 -19.65 -17.65 9.99
CA THR A 64 -18.24 -18.02 10.10
C THR A 64 -17.89 -18.99 8.98
N ILE A 65 -16.92 -18.63 8.15
CA ILE A 65 -16.30 -19.53 7.17
C ILE A 65 -14.87 -19.85 7.59
N ARG A 66 -14.41 -21.08 7.32
CA ARG A 66 -13.03 -21.53 7.54
C ARG A 66 -12.15 -21.24 6.34
N SER A 67 -12.74 -21.21 5.15
CA SER A 67 -12.04 -20.88 3.91
C SER A 67 -12.99 -20.23 2.90
N LEU A 68 -12.43 -19.62 1.85
CA LEU A 68 -13.21 -19.09 0.74
C LEU A 68 -14.00 -20.19 -0.01
N ALA A 69 -13.60 -21.47 0.10
CA ALA A 69 -14.34 -22.57 -0.50
C ALA A 69 -15.69 -22.85 0.19
N ASP A 70 -15.93 -22.28 1.37
CA ASP A 70 -17.20 -22.43 2.09
C ASP A 70 -18.28 -21.44 1.58
N LEU A 71 -17.93 -20.62 0.58
CA LEU A 71 -18.82 -19.62 -0.01
C LEU A 71 -19.69 -20.17 -1.16
N ASP A 72 -19.38 -21.37 -1.65
CA ASP A 72 -20.05 -22.06 -2.76
C ASP A 72 -21.17 -23.01 -2.32
#